data_AF-A0A2I0JPG9-F1
#
_entry.id   AF-A0A2I0JPG9-F1
#
_cell.length_a   1.000
_cell.length_b   1.000
_cell.length_c   1.000
_cell.angle_alpha   90.00
_cell.angle_beta   90.00
_cell.angle_gamma   90.00
#
_symmetry.space_group_name_H-M   'P 1'
#
loop_
_entity.id
_entity.type
_entity.pdbx_description
1 polymer ?
#
loop_
_entity_poly.entity_id
_entity_poly.type
_entity_poly.pdbx_seq_one_letter_code
_entity_poly.pdbx_strand_id
1 'polypeptide(L)'
;MVCYDTWTGTVTTRSPMTSPRKKFASAACSGRIYVAGGGGCGGSSSVDEYDPRSDRWRVVSQAPRRRYGCVGAAVDGVFYVIGGLRIGSASGADQPHAAMGAEAHVYASSMDLYDVEARAWLRSRSLPGGGCVVAACAAAGHVYILASHAVELSFWRFNAQRKAGGFGEWARLKAPPLPAQARLDSSVRFSCVGAGGIVVLVQVAGCIDDLLRRSGRGERGMREGLRTTSLVTVFYYDAICKQK
;
A
#
# COMPACT_ATOMS: atom_id res chain seq x y z
N MET A 1 -17.67 8.28 -0.55
CA MET A 1 -16.54 8.23 -1.51
C MET A 1 -16.76 9.36 -2.50
N VAL A 2 -15.73 9.87 -3.17
CA VAL A 2 -15.91 10.84 -4.28
C VAL A 2 -15.34 10.26 -5.57
N CYS A 3 -15.98 10.55 -6.69
CA CYS A 3 -15.52 10.23 -8.04
C CYS A 3 -15.16 11.55 -8.72
N TYR A 4 -13.91 11.64 -9.20
CA TYR A 4 -13.43 12.76 -10.00
C TYR A 4 -13.36 12.32 -11.46
N ASP A 5 -14.11 12.99 -12.33
CA ASP A 5 -14.03 12.80 -13.77
C ASP A 5 -12.93 13.72 -14.33
N THR A 6 -11.90 13.11 -14.89
CA THR A 6 -10.73 13.83 -15.42
C THR A 6 -11.03 14.59 -16.71
N TRP A 7 -12.09 14.25 -17.44
CA TRP A 7 -12.46 14.92 -18.69
C TRP A 7 -13.27 16.19 -18.44
N THR A 8 -14.19 16.13 -17.48
CA THR A 8 -15.09 17.24 -17.16
C THR A 8 -14.62 18.07 -15.97
N GLY A 9 -13.66 17.56 -15.19
CA GLY A 9 -13.20 18.19 -13.94
C GLY A 9 -14.23 18.14 -12.82
N THR A 10 -15.31 17.37 -12.96
CA THR A 10 -16.40 17.33 -11.99
C THR A 10 -16.12 16.34 -10.86
N VAL A 11 -16.56 16.69 -9.65
CA VAL A 11 -16.50 15.82 -8.47
C VAL A 11 -17.93 15.42 -8.10
N THR A 12 -18.18 14.12 -8.01
CA THR A 12 -19.48 13.58 -7.61
C THR A 12 -19.36 12.70 -6.37
N THR A 13 -20.32 12.80 -5.47
CA THR A 13 -20.41 11.88 -4.32
C THR A 13 -20.88 10.51 -4.79
N ARG A 14 -20.23 9.47 -4.27
CA ARG A 14 -20.57 8.06 -4.47
C ARG A 14 -20.78 7.37 -3.13
N SER A 15 -21.43 6.21 -3.16
CA SER A 15 -21.74 5.43 -1.97
C SER A 15 -20.54 5.31 -1.01
N PRO A 16 -20.74 5.60 0.29
CA PRO A 16 -19.68 5.46 1.28
C PRO A 16 -19.33 3.98 1.48
N MET A 17 -18.08 3.70 1.86
CA MET A 17 -17.70 2.36 2.31
C MET A 17 -18.60 1.92 3.47
N THR A 18 -18.93 0.62 3.52
CA THR A 18 -19.75 0.03 4.59
C THR A 18 -19.15 0.24 5.98
N SER A 19 -17.81 0.27 6.07
CA SER A 19 -17.10 0.54 7.32
C SER A 19 -16.02 1.59 7.10
N PRO A 20 -16.06 2.73 7.82
CA PRO A 20 -14.99 3.72 7.78
C PRO A 20 -13.65 3.12 8.18
N ARG A 21 -12.62 3.37 7.37
CA ARG A 21 -11.26 2.84 7.58
C ARG A 21 -10.21 3.80 7.04
N LYS A 22 -9.01 3.71 7.60
CA LYS A 22 -7.79 4.41 7.16
C LYS A 22 -6.65 3.41 7.02
N LYS A 23 -5.63 3.75 6.22
CA LYS A 23 -4.40 2.95 6.05
C LYS A 23 -4.70 1.50 5.58
N PHE A 24 -5.63 1.38 4.65
CA PHE A 24 -6.03 0.14 4.00
C PHE A 24 -5.34 -0.03 2.65
N ALA A 25 -5.25 -1.27 2.18
CA ALA A 25 -4.86 -1.58 0.81
C ALA A 25 -6.06 -1.36 -0.12
N SER A 26 -5.83 -0.81 -1.31
CA SER A 26 -6.85 -0.72 -2.35
C SER A 26 -6.26 -0.96 -3.73
N ALA A 27 -7.07 -1.52 -4.65
CA ALA A 27 -6.72 -1.66 -6.05
C ALA A 27 -7.98 -1.77 -6.93
N ALA A 28 -7.86 -1.32 -8.18
CA ALA A 28 -8.86 -1.63 -9.21
C ALA A 28 -8.53 -2.99 -9.83
N CYS A 29 -9.50 -3.91 -9.85
CA CYS A 29 -9.35 -5.24 -10.42
C CYS A 29 -10.66 -5.65 -11.10
N SER A 30 -10.60 -6.18 -12.32
CA SER A 30 -11.77 -6.67 -13.06
C SER A 30 -12.96 -5.69 -13.10
N GLY A 31 -12.68 -4.40 -13.29
CA GLY A 31 -13.70 -3.34 -13.39
C GLY A 31 -14.32 -2.90 -12.05
N ARG A 32 -13.78 -3.36 -10.92
CA ARG A 32 -14.26 -3.08 -9.57
C ARG A 32 -13.12 -2.54 -8.70
N ILE A 33 -13.44 -1.93 -7.57
CA ILE A 33 -12.44 -1.49 -6.57
C ILE A 33 -12.50 -2.43 -5.38
N TYR A 34 -11.35 -2.97 -4.97
CA TYR A 34 -11.23 -3.80 -3.77
C TYR A 34 -10.48 -3.04 -2.68
N VAL A 35 -10.91 -3.25 -1.44
CA VAL A 35 -10.30 -2.67 -0.25
C VAL A 35 -10.13 -3.76 0.82
N ALA A 36 -8.96 -3.81 1.46
CA ALA A 36 -8.69 -4.73 2.56
C ALA A 36 -7.81 -4.09 3.64
N GLY A 37 -7.96 -4.54 4.88
CA GLY A 37 -7.23 -4.00 6.03
C GLY A 37 -7.66 -2.58 6.41
N GLY A 38 -6.86 -1.91 7.23
CA GLY A 38 -7.20 -0.63 7.86
C GLY A 38 -8.32 -0.75 8.90
N GLY A 39 -8.71 0.37 9.51
CA GLY A 39 -9.79 0.43 10.49
C GLY A 39 -9.38 1.10 11.80
N GLY A 40 -10.21 0.91 12.85
CA GLY A 40 -9.92 1.31 14.23
C GLY A 40 -8.93 0.38 14.94
N CYS A 41 -8.95 0.35 16.28
CA CYS A 41 -8.13 -0.58 17.07
C CYS A 41 -8.47 -2.04 16.72
N GLY A 42 -7.51 -2.81 16.18
CA GLY A 42 -7.72 -4.20 15.76
C GLY A 42 -7.48 -4.45 14.26
N GLY A 43 -7.68 -3.42 13.42
CA GLY A 43 -7.79 -3.58 11.96
C GLY A 43 -9.02 -4.41 11.54
N SER A 44 -9.43 -4.29 10.29
CA SER A 44 -10.55 -5.05 9.72
C SER A 44 -10.03 -6.21 8.87
N SER A 45 -10.65 -7.37 9.02
CA SER A 45 -10.44 -8.51 8.13
C SER A 45 -11.32 -8.45 6.89
N SER A 46 -12.34 -7.59 6.80
CA SER A 46 -13.22 -7.61 5.64
C SER A 46 -12.48 -7.17 4.38
N VAL A 47 -12.77 -7.87 3.28
CA VAL A 47 -12.49 -7.42 1.92
C VAL A 47 -13.78 -6.83 1.37
N ASP A 48 -13.76 -5.53 1.12
CA ASP A 48 -14.89 -4.80 0.58
C ASP A 48 -14.66 -4.58 -0.92
N GLU A 49 -15.69 -4.84 -1.72
CA GLU A 49 -15.71 -4.60 -3.16
C GLU A 49 -16.72 -3.49 -3.47
N TYR A 50 -16.30 -2.53 -4.28
CA TYR A 50 -17.17 -1.52 -4.86
C TYR A 50 -17.43 -1.80 -6.33
N ASP A 51 -18.70 -1.81 -6.70
CA ASP A 51 -19.18 -1.86 -8.07
C ASP A 51 -19.55 -0.46 -8.57
N PRO A 52 -18.77 0.14 -9.49
CA PRO A 52 -19.07 1.46 -10.04
C PRO A 52 -20.38 1.54 -10.84
N ARG A 53 -20.87 0.41 -11.38
CA ARG A 53 -22.10 0.39 -12.19
C ARG A 53 -23.34 0.51 -11.32
N SER A 54 -23.35 -0.20 -10.19
CA SER A 54 -24.47 -0.14 -9.23
C SER A 54 -24.27 0.88 -8.11
N ASP A 55 -23.10 1.52 -8.04
CA ASP A 55 -22.68 2.41 -6.95
C ASP A 55 -22.89 1.78 -5.56
N ARG A 56 -22.36 0.57 -5.36
CA ARG A 56 -22.57 -0.19 -4.11
C ARG A 56 -21.29 -0.85 -3.62
N TRP A 57 -21.14 -0.84 -2.30
CA TRP A 57 -20.14 -1.61 -1.58
C TRP A 57 -20.75 -2.92 -1.08
N ARG A 58 -19.97 -4.00 -1.09
CA ARG A 58 -20.31 -5.27 -0.45
C ARG A 58 -19.07 -5.94 0.12
N VAL A 59 -19.24 -6.68 1.22
CA VAL A 59 -18.18 -7.55 1.74
C VAL A 59 -18.13 -8.81 0.88
N VAL A 60 -16.97 -9.16 0.35
CA VAL A 60 -16.78 -10.33 -0.55
C VAL A 60 -15.93 -11.45 0.05
N SER A 61 -15.13 -11.15 1.08
CA SER A 61 -14.28 -12.14 1.73
C SER A 61 -13.80 -11.63 3.10
N GLN A 62 -13.17 -12.51 3.87
CA GLN A 62 -12.39 -12.18 5.06
C GLN A 62 -10.92 -12.49 4.80
N ALA A 63 -10.04 -11.51 5.00
CA ALA A 63 -8.61 -11.63 4.85
C ALA A 63 -7.98 -12.47 5.96
N PRO A 64 -6.98 -13.31 5.62
CA PRO A 64 -6.31 -14.18 6.59
C PRO A 64 -5.54 -13.37 7.64
N ARG A 65 -5.16 -12.12 7.34
CA ARG A 65 -4.47 -11.23 8.26
C ARG A 65 -5.17 -9.88 8.35
N ARG A 66 -5.42 -9.43 9.58
CA ARG A 66 -5.84 -8.05 9.87
C ARG A 66 -4.61 -7.14 9.78
N ARG A 67 -4.56 -6.31 8.73
CA ARG A 67 -3.41 -5.44 8.44
C ARG A 67 -3.80 -3.97 8.61
N TYR A 68 -2.90 -3.16 9.15
CA TYR A 68 -2.96 -1.70 9.14
C TYR A 68 -1.69 -1.15 8.49
N GLY A 69 -1.83 -0.15 7.63
CA GLY A 69 -0.70 0.39 6.85
C GLY A 69 -0.22 -0.55 5.74
N CYS A 70 -1.14 -1.32 5.15
CA CYS A 70 -0.84 -2.21 4.01
C CYS A 70 -1.06 -1.49 2.67
N VAL A 71 -0.50 -2.06 1.60
CA VAL A 71 -0.57 -1.55 0.23
C VAL A 71 -1.30 -2.55 -0.66
N GLY A 72 -2.09 -2.05 -1.60
CA GLY A 72 -2.81 -2.85 -2.59
C GLY A 72 -2.18 -2.78 -3.98
N ALA A 73 -2.17 -3.89 -4.69
CA ALA A 73 -1.88 -3.95 -6.12
C ALA A 73 -2.80 -4.99 -6.78
N ALA A 74 -3.05 -4.88 -8.09
CA ALA A 74 -3.86 -5.86 -8.80
C ALA A 74 -3.33 -6.13 -10.20
N VAL A 75 -3.30 -7.41 -10.57
CA VAL A 75 -2.90 -7.89 -11.90
C VAL A 75 -3.53 -9.26 -12.14
N ASP A 76 -3.98 -9.50 -13.36
CA ASP A 76 -4.55 -10.77 -13.82
C ASP A 76 -5.63 -11.36 -12.90
N GLY A 77 -6.58 -10.51 -12.49
CA GLY A 77 -7.71 -10.93 -11.65
C GLY A 77 -7.36 -11.21 -10.18
N VAL A 78 -6.13 -10.90 -9.74
CA VAL A 78 -5.69 -11.13 -8.36
C VAL A 78 -5.48 -9.79 -7.67
N PHE A 79 -6.09 -9.62 -6.50
CA PHE A 79 -5.85 -8.49 -5.59
C PHE A 79 -4.80 -8.87 -4.54
N TYR A 80 -3.69 -8.15 -4.54
CA TYR A 80 -2.54 -8.35 -3.66
C TYR A 80 -2.61 -7.39 -2.48
N VAL A 81 -2.58 -7.93 -1.26
CA VAL A 81 -2.56 -7.16 -0.01
C VAL A 81 -1.18 -7.34 0.64
N ILE A 82 -0.38 -6.29 0.67
CA ILE A 82 1.06 -6.37 0.91
C ILE A 82 1.44 -5.56 2.15
N GLY A 83 2.24 -6.15 3.04
CA GLY A 83 2.85 -5.47 4.18
C GLY A 83 1.87 -5.04 5.28
N GLY A 84 2.28 -4.02 6.03
CA GLY A 84 1.54 -3.53 7.19
C GLY A 84 1.79 -4.34 8.47
N LEU A 85 0.96 -4.11 9.48
CA LEU A 85 1.09 -4.71 10.81
C LEU A 85 -0.28 -4.96 11.44
N ARG A 86 -0.35 -5.88 12.40
CA ARG A 86 -1.54 -6.03 13.25
C ARG A 86 -1.47 -5.02 14.39
N ILE A 87 -2.46 -4.15 14.48
CA ILE A 87 -2.65 -3.29 15.66
C ILE A 87 -3.64 -3.98 16.57
N GLY A 88 -3.24 -4.40 17.77
CA GLY A 88 -4.17 -4.89 18.79
C GLY A 88 -3.53 -4.90 20.17
N SER A 89 -4.30 -4.48 21.19
CA SER A 89 -4.03 -4.92 22.56
C SER A 89 -4.47 -6.38 22.68
N ALA A 90 -3.76 -7.19 23.46
CA ALA A 90 -4.24 -8.50 23.86
C ALA A 90 -5.58 -8.34 24.61
N SER A 91 -6.71 -8.58 23.94
CA SER A 91 -7.97 -8.83 24.61
C SER A 91 -8.53 -10.15 24.09
N GLY A 92 -8.37 -11.16 24.94
CA GLY A 92 -8.83 -12.52 24.74
C GLY A 92 -8.40 -13.32 25.96
N ALA A 93 -9.33 -13.50 26.88
CA ALA A 93 -9.19 -14.35 28.05
C ALA A 93 -8.79 -15.77 27.63
N ASP A 94 -7.50 -16.12 27.82
CA ASP A 94 -7.02 -17.48 28.16
C ASP A 94 -5.48 -17.54 28.36
N GLN A 95 -4.86 -16.51 28.97
CA GLN A 95 -3.46 -16.61 29.40
C GLN A 95 -3.26 -15.96 30.77
N PRO A 96 -3.00 -16.75 31.83
CA PRO A 96 -2.50 -16.20 33.08
C PRO A 96 -0.99 -15.92 32.91
N HIS A 97 -0.61 -14.66 33.14
CA HIS A 97 0.77 -14.14 33.23
C HIS A 97 1.51 -13.81 31.92
N ALA A 98 1.15 -12.69 31.27
CA ALA A 98 2.12 -11.90 30.50
C ALA A 98 1.79 -10.40 30.57
N ALA A 99 2.83 -9.59 30.73
CA ALA A 99 2.79 -8.17 31.04
C ALA A 99 2.08 -7.30 29.97
N MET A 100 1.57 -6.14 30.43
CA MET A 100 1.02 -5.07 29.60
C MET A 100 1.97 -4.67 28.45
N GLY A 101 1.69 -5.17 27.26
CA GLY A 101 2.33 -4.77 26.01
C GLY A 101 1.41 -5.09 24.84
N ALA A 102 1.09 -4.09 24.01
CA ALA A 102 0.41 -4.36 22.75
C ALA A 102 1.41 -5.07 21.81
N GLU A 103 1.30 -6.39 21.68
CA GLU A 103 2.11 -7.14 20.72
C GLU A 103 1.67 -6.81 19.29
N ALA A 104 2.40 -5.90 18.66
CA ALA A 104 2.23 -5.62 17.24
C ALA A 104 2.87 -6.75 16.42
N HIS A 105 2.06 -7.70 15.94
CA HIS A 105 2.56 -8.68 14.97
C HIS A 105 2.83 -7.99 13.64
N VAL A 106 4.11 -7.92 13.26
CA VAL A 106 4.56 -7.24 12.05
C VAL A 106 4.39 -8.15 10.83
N TYR A 107 3.60 -7.69 9.87
CA TYR A 107 3.37 -8.36 8.58
C TYR A 107 4.15 -7.70 7.44
N ALA A 108 5.18 -6.93 7.79
CA ALA A 108 5.90 -5.95 6.96
C ALA A 108 6.28 -6.44 5.56
N SER A 109 6.69 -7.71 5.45
CA SER A 109 7.13 -8.34 4.19
C SER A 109 6.16 -9.38 3.65
N SER A 110 5.06 -9.65 4.35
CA SER A 110 4.09 -10.67 3.93
C SER A 110 3.13 -10.11 2.89
N MET A 111 2.66 -11.00 2.02
CA MET A 111 1.74 -10.69 0.94
C MET A 111 0.59 -11.69 0.99
N ASP A 112 -0.65 -11.26 0.76
CA ASP A 112 -1.82 -12.11 0.61
C ASP A 112 -2.44 -11.89 -0.78
N LEU A 113 -2.84 -12.98 -1.44
CA LEU A 113 -3.36 -12.96 -2.81
C LEU A 113 -4.83 -13.36 -2.79
N TYR A 114 -5.72 -12.49 -3.23
CA TYR A 114 -7.14 -12.78 -3.36
C TYR A 114 -7.51 -12.91 -4.83
N ASP A 115 -7.89 -14.11 -5.26
CA ASP A 115 -8.50 -14.35 -6.57
C ASP A 115 -9.93 -13.77 -6.54
N VAL A 116 -10.18 -12.73 -7.35
CA VAL A 116 -11.46 -12.02 -7.31
C VAL A 116 -12.59 -12.82 -7.96
N GLU A 117 -12.26 -13.70 -8.91
CA GLU A 117 -13.23 -14.52 -9.63
C GLU A 117 -13.56 -15.77 -8.80
N ALA A 118 -12.52 -16.49 -8.36
CA ALA A 118 -12.70 -17.68 -7.52
C ALA A 118 -13.12 -17.34 -6.08
N ARG A 119 -13.04 -16.07 -5.68
CA ARG A 119 -13.27 -15.57 -4.32
C ARG A 119 -12.48 -16.33 -3.27
N ALA A 120 -11.26 -16.70 -3.61
CA ALA A 120 -10.40 -17.56 -2.79
C ALA A 120 -9.05 -16.90 -2.53
N TRP A 121 -8.49 -17.19 -1.36
CA TRP A 121 -7.12 -16.79 -1.04
C TRP A 121 -6.14 -17.80 -1.63
N LEU A 122 -5.16 -17.30 -2.38
CA LEU A 122 -4.14 -18.09 -3.04
C LEU A 122 -2.90 -18.21 -2.17
N ARG A 123 -2.11 -19.26 -2.42
CA ARG A 123 -0.82 -19.44 -1.75
C ARG A 123 0.12 -18.30 -2.12
N SER A 124 0.65 -17.63 -1.11
CA SER A 124 1.55 -16.48 -1.26
C SER A 124 2.97 -16.81 -0.82
N ARG A 125 3.92 -15.95 -1.19
CA ARG A 125 5.28 -15.92 -0.65
C ARG A 125 5.61 -14.54 -0.14
N SER A 126 6.31 -14.48 0.99
CA SER A 126 6.82 -13.22 1.53
C SER A 126 7.91 -12.64 0.63
N LEU A 127 8.10 -11.33 0.75
CA LEU A 127 9.20 -10.60 0.14
C LEU A 127 10.55 -11.15 0.65
N PRO A 128 11.50 -11.50 -0.22
CA PRO A 128 12.83 -11.95 0.20
C PRO A 128 13.57 -10.83 0.94
N GLY A 129 14.33 -11.20 1.98
CA GLY A 129 15.09 -10.24 2.79
C GLY A 129 14.24 -9.40 3.76
N GLY A 130 12.92 -9.56 3.77
CA GLY A 130 12.05 -8.84 4.71
C GLY A 130 11.88 -7.36 4.37
N GLY A 131 11.84 -6.52 5.41
CA GLY A 131 11.66 -5.06 5.28
C GLY A 131 10.20 -4.61 5.29
N CYS A 132 10.00 -3.32 5.57
CA CYS A 132 8.70 -2.66 5.62
C CYS A 132 8.29 -2.21 4.22
N VAL A 133 7.25 -2.82 3.65
CA VAL A 133 6.70 -2.39 2.37
C VAL A 133 6.17 -0.96 2.49
N VAL A 134 6.72 -0.06 1.68
CA VAL A 134 6.37 1.37 1.66
C VAL A 134 5.61 1.79 0.41
N ALA A 135 5.77 1.06 -0.70
CA ALA A 135 5.00 1.28 -1.92
C ALA A 135 4.95 -0.01 -2.74
N ALA A 136 3.87 -0.20 -3.49
CA ALA A 136 3.74 -1.29 -4.44
C ALA A 136 2.81 -0.88 -5.58
N CYS A 137 3.02 -1.48 -6.75
CA CYS A 137 2.17 -1.30 -7.91
C CYS A 137 2.26 -2.51 -8.85
N ALA A 138 1.36 -2.60 -9.82
CA ALA A 138 1.37 -3.65 -10.83
C ALA A 138 1.63 -3.06 -12.23
N ALA A 139 2.45 -3.74 -13.02
CA ALA A 139 2.73 -3.39 -14.42
C ALA A 139 3.20 -4.63 -15.18
N ALA A 140 2.86 -4.74 -16.47
CA ALA A 140 3.32 -5.79 -17.37
C ALA A 140 3.31 -7.22 -16.78
N GLY A 141 2.23 -7.63 -16.11
CA GLY A 141 2.12 -8.98 -15.55
C GLY A 141 2.94 -9.23 -14.27
N HIS A 142 3.46 -8.17 -13.64
CA HIS A 142 4.28 -8.24 -12.42
C HIS A 142 3.75 -7.32 -11.32
N VAL A 143 4.08 -7.65 -10.07
CA VAL A 143 3.91 -6.76 -8.92
C VAL A 143 5.27 -6.22 -8.50
N TYR A 144 5.41 -4.90 -8.44
CA TYR A 144 6.61 -4.18 -8.02
C TYR A 144 6.44 -3.72 -6.59
N ILE A 145 7.45 -3.93 -5.75
CA ILE A 145 7.39 -3.68 -4.32
C ILE A 145 8.67 -2.98 -3.87
N LEU A 146 8.49 -1.81 -3.27
CA LEU A 146 9.55 -1.08 -2.58
C LEU A 146 9.42 -1.35 -1.08
N ALA A 147 10.48 -1.87 -0.48
CA ALA A 147 10.58 -2.10 0.96
C ALA A 147 11.73 -1.30 1.57
N SER A 148 11.44 -0.70 2.73
CA SER A 148 12.41 0.01 3.56
C SER A 148 13.02 -0.93 4.59
N HIS A 149 14.33 -0.80 4.75
CA HIS A 149 15.13 -1.41 5.80
C HIS A 149 15.70 -0.32 6.71
N ALA A 150 16.51 -0.71 7.70
CA ALA A 150 17.10 0.22 8.65
C ALA A 150 18.01 1.27 7.97
N VAL A 151 18.73 0.89 6.92
CA VAL A 151 19.75 1.73 6.28
C VAL A 151 19.67 1.76 4.75
N GLU A 152 18.74 1.00 4.15
CA GLU A 152 18.62 0.90 2.70
C GLU A 152 17.18 0.69 2.24
N LEU A 153 16.97 0.85 0.93
CA LEU A 153 15.77 0.42 0.24
C LEU A 153 16.06 -0.85 -0.56
N SER A 154 15.08 -1.74 -0.64
CA SER A 154 15.10 -2.85 -1.57
C SER A 154 13.91 -2.75 -2.51
N PHE A 155 14.16 -2.91 -3.80
CA PHE A 155 13.13 -2.87 -4.83
C PHE A 155 13.03 -4.24 -5.50
N TRP A 156 11.83 -4.76 -5.62
CA TRP A 156 11.58 -6.13 -6.04
C TRP A 156 10.48 -6.16 -7.10
N ARG A 157 10.59 -7.11 -8.02
CA ARG A 157 9.46 -7.54 -8.86
C ARG A 157 9.09 -8.98 -8.54
N PHE A 158 7.79 -9.24 -8.55
CA PHE A 158 7.18 -10.55 -8.43
C PHE A 158 6.49 -10.90 -9.74
N ASN A 159 6.82 -12.04 -10.33
CA ASN A 159 6.11 -12.55 -11.50
C ASN A 159 4.70 -13.03 -11.08
N ALA A 160 3.67 -12.30 -11.52
CA ALA A 160 2.28 -12.58 -11.19
C ALA A 160 1.58 -13.49 -12.22
N GLN A 161 2.29 -13.94 -13.26
CA GLN A 161 1.75 -14.89 -14.22
C GLN A 161 1.50 -16.24 -13.54
N ARG A 162 0.33 -16.82 -13.79
CA ARG A 162 -0.04 -18.14 -13.28
C ARG A 162 0.80 -19.20 -14.00
N LYS A 163 1.57 -20.01 -13.26
CA LYS A 163 2.23 -21.22 -13.75
C LYS A 163 1.55 -22.45 -13.15
N ALA A 164 1.76 -23.64 -13.73
CA ALA A 164 1.15 -24.90 -13.27
C ALA A 164 1.43 -25.24 -11.77
N GLY A 165 2.48 -24.66 -11.17
CA GLY A 165 2.84 -24.80 -9.75
C GLY A 165 2.47 -23.61 -8.85
N GLY A 166 1.67 -22.65 -9.34
CA GLY A 166 1.31 -21.42 -8.63
C GLY A 166 2.00 -20.18 -9.20
N PHE A 167 2.21 -19.17 -8.37
CA PHE A 167 2.82 -17.90 -8.76
C PHE A 167 4.33 -17.87 -8.51
N GLY A 168 5.00 -16.95 -9.19
CA GLY A 168 6.10 -16.22 -8.58
C GLY A 168 7.48 -16.74 -8.93
N GLU A 169 8.26 -15.83 -9.47
CA GLU A 169 9.70 -15.72 -9.24
C GLU A 169 9.93 -14.30 -8.75
N TRP A 170 10.77 -14.16 -7.72
CA TRP A 170 11.20 -12.85 -7.23
C TRP A 170 12.47 -12.45 -7.98
N ALA A 171 12.57 -11.19 -8.38
CA ALA A 171 13.83 -10.62 -8.83
C ALA A 171 14.08 -9.29 -8.12
N ARG A 172 15.28 -9.12 -7.58
CA ARG A 172 15.72 -7.84 -7.00
C ARG A 172 16.05 -6.89 -8.15
N LEU A 173 15.61 -5.65 -8.02
CA LEU A 173 15.89 -4.55 -8.93
C LEU A 173 16.80 -3.55 -8.21
N LYS A 174 17.43 -2.67 -9.00
CA LYS A 174 18.14 -1.51 -8.44
C LYS A 174 17.13 -0.61 -7.73
N ALA A 175 17.32 -0.40 -6.43
CA ALA A 175 16.46 0.49 -5.66
C ALA A 175 16.77 1.97 -5.96
N PRO A 176 15.79 2.88 -5.79
CA PRO A 176 16.10 4.30 -5.82
C PRO A 176 17.06 4.65 -4.68
N PRO A 177 18.01 5.58 -4.89
CA PRO A 177 18.91 6.03 -3.84
C PRO A 177 18.13 6.74 -2.73
N LEU A 178 18.54 6.51 -1.48
CA LEU A 178 18.05 7.31 -0.37
C LEU A 178 18.54 8.77 -0.52
N PRO A 179 17.70 9.77 -0.22
CA PRO A 179 18.13 11.16 -0.30
C PRO A 179 19.20 11.45 0.77
N ALA A 180 20.32 12.04 0.35
CA ALA A 180 21.48 12.32 1.20
C ALA A 180 21.21 13.32 2.36
N GLN A 181 20.08 14.03 2.31
CA GLN A 181 19.71 15.10 3.25
C GLN A 181 18.39 14.81 3.96
N ALA A 182 18.18 13.57 4.41
CA ALA A 182 17.12 13.33 5.39
C ALA A 182 17.55 13.99 6.72
N ARG A 183 17.16 15.25 6.95
CA ARG A 183 17.24 15.85 8.29
C ARG A 183 16.45 14.97 9.27
N LEU A 184 16.81 14.99 10.55
CA LEU A 184 16.16 14.16 11.59
C LEU A 184 14.62 14.35 11.66
N ASP A 185 14.11 15.49 11.20
CA ASP A 185 12.69 15.87 11.15
C ASP A 185 12.02 15.65 9.77
N SER A 186 12.76 15.12 8.80
CA SER A 186 12.27 14.90 7.45
C SER A 186 11.58 13.55 7.30
N SER A 187 10.44 13.55 6.61
CA SER A 187 9.76 12.33 6.18
C SER A 187 10.01 12.10 4.69
N VAL A 188 10.26 10.84 4.34
CA VAL A 188 10.30 10.41 2.95
C VAL A 188 9.08 9.54 2.69
N ARG A 189 8.29 9.90 1.68
CA ARG A 189 7.14 9.12 1.22
C ARG A 189 7.37 8.63 -0.19
N PHE A 190 6.92 7.42 -0.46
CA PHE A 190 7.00 6.81 -1.77
C PHE A 190 5.59 6.53 -2.32
N SER A 191 5.41 6.76 -3.62
CA SER A 191 4.29 6.24 -4.39
C SER A 191 4.85 5.41 -5.55
N CYS A 192 4.19 4.31 -5.88
CA CYS A 192 4.52 3.43 -6.99
C CYS A 192 3.32 3.41 -7.93
N VAL A 193 3.55 3.67 -9.21
CA VAL A 193 2.51 3.62 -10.22
C VAL A 193 3.01 2.81 -11.40
N GLY A 194 2.21 1.84 -11.85
CA GLY A 194 2.43 1.13 -13.09
C GLY A 194 1.58 1.74 -14.20
N ALA A 195 2.18 2.00 -15.36
CA ALA A 195 1.50 2.50 -16.54
C ALA A 195 2.05 1.80 -17.78
N GLY A 196 1.26 0.87 -18.34
CA GLY A 196 1.70 0.04 -19.46
C GLY A 196 2.97 -0.76 -19.11
N GLY A 197 4.04 -0.51 -19.87
CA GLY A 197 5.35 -1.13 -19.69
C GLY A 197 6.30 -0.35 -18.76
N ILE A 198 5.83 0.65 -18.03
CA ILE A 198 6.68 1.52 -17.18
C ILE A 198 6.20 1.46 -15.73
N VAL A 199 7.16 1.42 -14.81
CA VAL A 199 6.95 1.64 -13.39
C VAL A 199 7.58 2.96 -12.98
N VAL A 200 6.78 3.80 -12.32
CA VAL A 200 7.18 5.11 -11.82
C VAL A 200 7.21 5.08 -10.30
N LEU A 201 8.36 5.37 -9.71
CA LEU A 201 8.49 5.63 -8.28
C LEU A 201 8.59 7.14 -8.06
N VAL A 202 7.65 7.68 -7.29
CA VAL A 202 7.64 9.07 -6.87
C VAL A 202 8.09 9.14 -5.43
N GLN A 203 9.25 9.74 -5.19
CA GLN A 203 9.80 10.02 -3.87
C GLN A 203 9.50 11.47 -3.50
N VAL A 204 8.88 11.68 -2.34
CA VAL A 204 8.63 13.01 -1.79
C VAL A 204 9.35 13.12 -0.45
N ALA A 205 10.32 14.03 -0.38
CA ALA A 205 11.06 14.34 0.85
C ALA A 205 10.66 15.73 1.36
N GLY A 206 10.35 15.85 2.65
CA GLY A 206 10.04 17.14 3.28
C GLY A 206 9.84 17.05 4.79
N CYS A 207 9.87 18.20 5.48
CA CYS A 207 9.60 18.31 6.91
C CYS A 207 8.11 18.05 7.20
N ILE A 208 7.82 17.40 8.33
CA ILE A 208 6.45 17.09 8.78
C ILE A 208 5.57 18.36 8.89
N ASP A 209 6.14 19.48 9.31
CA ASP A 209 5.41 20.76 9.47
C ASP A 209 4.93 21.33 8.13
N ASP A 210 5.67 21.09 7.05
CA ASP A 210 5.32 21.56 5.71
C ASP A 210 4.16 20.75 5.11
N LEU A 211 4.07 19.47 5.44
CA LEU A 211 3.00 18.58 4.97
C LEU A 211 1.69 18.81 5.74
N LEU A 212 1.77 19.14 7.04
CA LEU A 212 0.60 19.46 7.86
C LEU A 212 0.05 20.86 7.55
N ARG A 213 0.89 21.87 7.29
CA ARG A 213 0.44 23.20 6.84
C ARG A 213 -0.35 23.15 5.53
N ARG A 214 0.03 22.26 4.59
CA ARG A 214 -0.73 22.04 3.34
C ARG A 214 -2.12 21.43 3.55
N SER A 215 -2.39 20.83 4.72
CA SER A 215 -3.70 20.24 5.05
C SER A 215 -4.73 21.23 5.61
N GLY A 216 -4.41 22.54 5.64
CA GLY A 216 -5.36 23.59 6.01
C GLY A 216 -5.63 23.76 7.51
N ARG A 217 -4.82 23.17 8.38
CA ARG A 217 -4.87 23.44 9.84
C ARG A 217 -3.87 24.54 10.21
N GLY A 218 -4.25 25.81 10.01
CA GLY A 218 -3.71 26.93 10.79
C GLY A 218 -4.38 26.93 12.17
N GLU A 219 -3.75 27.25 13.30
CA GLU A 219 -3.04 28.47 13.59
C GLU A 219 -2.03 28.27 14.75
N ARG A 220 -0.84 28.88 14.63
CA ARG A 220 -0.35 29.94 15.54
C ARG A 220 1.11 30.30 15.22
N GLY A 221 1.37 31.61 15.08
CA GLY A 221 2.66 32.23 15.40
C GLY A 221 3.69 32.34 14.27
N MET A 222 3.93 33.58 13.87
CA MET A 222 4.83 34.05 12.80
C MET A 222 6.32 33.94 13.15
N ARG A 223 7.18 33.66 12.17
CA ARG A 223 8.42 34.42 11.86
C ARG A 223 9.02 34.01 10.51
N GLU A 224 9.61 34.98 9.85
CA GLU A 224 10.04 35.05 8.46
C GLU A 224 11.01 33.93 8.03
N GLY A 225 10.89 33.45 6.77
CA GLY A 225 12.03 32.91 6.03
C GLY A 225 12.15 31.40 5.76
N LEU A 226 11.15 30.53 6.05
CA LEU A 226 11.24 29.13 5.63
C LEU A 226 10.65 28.90 4.23
N ARG A 227 11.55 28.78 3.23
CA ARG A 227 11.21 28.17 1.94
C ARG A 227 10.89 26.69 2.17
N THR A 228 9.62 26.34 2.03
CA THR A 228 9.13 24.95 2.11
C THR A 228 9.47 24.18 0.83
N THR A 229 10.72 23.78 0.67
CA THR A 229 11.15 22.94 -0.46
C THR A 229 10.88 21.48 -0.15
N SER A 230 9.68 20.99 -0.49
CA SER A 230 9.50 19.55 -0.67
C SER A 230 10.22 19.14 -1.95
N LEU A 231 11.18 18.23 -1.86
CA LEU A 231 11.84 17.68 -3.03
C LEU A 231 11.00 16.51 -3.55
N VAL A 232 10.56 16.61 -4.81
CA VAL A 232 9.92 15.50 -5.52
C VAL A 232 10.91 14.94 -6.53
N THR A 233 11.26 13.67 -6.38
CA THR A 233 12.12 12.94 -7.30
C THR A 233 11.34 11.82 -7.94
N VAL A 234 11.43 11.69 -9.26
CA VAL A 234 10.71 10.66 -10.03
C VAL A 234 11.72 9.70 -10.67
N PHE A 235 11.53 8.41 -10.46
CA PHE A 235 12.35 7.34 -11.01
C PHE A 235 11.52 6.48 -11.96
N TYR A 236 12.09 6.13 -13.11
CA TYR A 236 11.44 5.33 -14.15
C TYR A 236 12.13 3.98 -14.27
N TYR A 237 11.33 2.92 -14.37
CA TYR A 237 11.80 1.55 -14.57
C TYR A 237 11.03 0.93 -15.73
N ASP A 238 11.77 0.32 -16.65
CA ASP A 238 11.17 -0.48 -17.72
C ASP A 238 10.67 -1.81 -17.14
N ALA A 239 9.38 -2.08 -17.31
CA ALA A 239 8.74 -3.30 -16.84
C ALA A 239 8.94 -4.49 -17.80
N ILE A 240 9.30 -4.21 -19.06
CA ILE A 240 9.43 -5.16 -20.16
C ILE A 240 10.87 -5.64 -20.31
N CYS A 241 11.86 -4.79 -20.01
CA CYS A 241 13.26 -5.21 -20.09
C CYS A 241 13.61 -6.24 -19.00
N LYS A 242 13.98 -7.44 -19.45
CA LYS A 242 14.85 -8.34 -18.66
C LYS A 242 16.16 -7.58 -18.47
N GLN A 243 16.48 -7.17 -17.25
CA GLN A 243 17.83 -6.71 -16.94
C GLN A 243 18.81 -7.79 -17.43
N LYS A 244 19.69 -7.41 -18.37
CA LYS A 244 20.80 -8.24 -18.85
C LYS A 244 21.79 -8.48 -17.72
#